data_AF-A0A6V8NTB0-F1
#
_entry.id   AF-A0A6V8NTB0-F1
#
_cell.length_a   1.000
_cell.length_b   1.000
_cell.length_c   1.000
_cell.angle_alpha   90.00
_cell.angle_beta   90.00
_cell.angle_gamma   90.00
#
_symmetry.space_group_name_H-M   'P 1'
#
loop_
_entity.id
_entity.type
_entity.pdbx_description
1 polymer ?
#
loop_
_entity_poly.entity_id
_entity_poly.type
_entity_poly.pdbx_seq_one_letter_code
_entity_poly.pdbx_strand_id
1 'polypeptide(L)'
;VAEAFDLVMGIDRPIPIWPSAYIQGTVAGYNMAGLPREYGGWFAMNSVDICGLPTISVGLTVPPEDGYEILEDHHPQKLTYRKIVLKDELVVGAIFIGKIDRAGIITGLIKDRVKVSGFKQHLLREDFGLVWLPKEYRKHMVSGVGVEV
;
A
#
# COMPACT_ATOMS: atom_id res chain seq x y z
N VAL A 1 20.95 11.05 6.85
CA VAL A 1 19.52 11.04 6.44
C VAL A 1 18.77 10.22 7.48
N ALA A 2 17.55 10.61 7.88
CA ALA A 2 16.77 9.84 8.84
C ALA A 2 16.30 8.52 8.22
N GLU A 3 16.37 7.44 8.98
CA GLU A 3 15.91 6.10 8.61
C GLU A 3 14.72 5.71 9.45
N ALA A 4 13.87 4.87 8.88
CA ALA A 4 12.63 4.42 9.50
C ALA A 4 12.36 2.97 9.10
N PHE A 5 11.67 2.25 9.97
CA PHE A 5 11.31 0.86 9.72
C PHE A 5 10.38 0.72 8.52
N ASP A 6 10.83 0.00 7.49
CA ASP A 6 10.03 -0.34 6.32
C ASP A 6 9.20 -1.60 6.61
N LEU A 7 7.89 -1.46 6.71
CA LEU A 7 6.95 -2.53 7.03
C LEU A 7 6.91 -3.65 5.99
N VAL A 8 7.29 -3.36 4.74
CA VAL A 8 7.30 -4.34 3.64
C VAL A 8 8.62 -5.09 3.62
N MET A 9 9.75 -4.39 3.79
CA MET A 9 11.07 -5.01 3.73
C MET A 9 11.54 -5.58 5.08
N GLY A 10 10.97 -5.15 6.19
CA GLY A 10 11.37 -5.58 7.54
C GLY A 10 12.74 -5.06 7.98
N ILE A 11 13.21 -3.95 7.41
CA ILE A 11 14.51 -3.34 7.72
C ILE A 11 14.35 -1.82 7.92
N ASP A 12 15.27 -1.22 8.67
CA ASP A 12 15.40 0.23 8.71
C ASP A 12 16.06 0.73 7.43
N ARG A 13 15.44 1.72 6.79
CA ARG A 13 15.98 2.35 5.59
C ARG A 13 15.42 3.76 5.42
N PRO A 14 16.02 4.59 4.55
CA PRO A 14 15.37 5.82 4.12
C PRO A 14 14.06 5.53 3.37
N ILE A 15 12.99 6.21 3.80
CA ILE A 15 11.70 6.27 3.09
C ILE A 15 11.38 7.74 2.83
N PRO A 16 11.98 8.36 1.79
CA PRO A 16 11.99 9.80 1.59
C PRO A 16 10.68 10.31 0.96
N ILE A 17 9.57 10.15 1.68
CA ILE A 17 8.24 10.57 1.23
C ILE A 17 7.52 11.40 2.31
N TRP A 18 6.63 12.29 1.86
CA TRP A 18 5.86 13.19 2.73
C TRP A 18 5.09 12.47 3.86
N PRO A 19 4.36 11.36 3.61
CA PRO A 19 3.68 10.63 4.69
C PRO A 19 4.64 10.15 5.79
N SER A 20 5.79 9.60 5.40
CA SER A 20 6.79 9.11 6.36
C SER A 20 7.35 10.25 7.20
N ALA A 21 7.74 11.37 6.57
CA ALA A 21 8.24 12.55 7.26
C ALA A 21 7.21 13.16 8.22
N TYR A 22 5.95 13.26 7.79
CA TYR A 22 4.85 13.78 8.61
C TYR A 22 4.61 12.92 9.85
N ILE A 23 4.54 11.59 9.70
CA ILE A 23 4.29 10.67 10.81
C ILE A 23 5.47 10.66 11.79
N GLN A 24 6.71 10.59 11.28
CA GLN A 24 7.91 10.65 12.13
C GLN A 24 7.99 11.96 12.90
N GLY A 25 7.75 13.11 12.24
CA GLY A 25 7.73 14.41 12.89
C GLY A 25 6.64 14.52 13.96
N THR A 26 5.46 13.96 13.68
CA THR A 26 4.35 13.90 14.64
C THR A 26 4.70 13.08 15.88
N VAL A 27 5.26 11.88 15.69
CA VAL A 27 5.71 11.01 16.80
C VAL A 27 6.81 11.70 17.62
N ALA A 28 7.78 12.33 16.98
CA ALA A 28 8.82 13.10 17.65
C ALA A 28 8.22 14.26 18.47
N GLY A 29 7.26 15.00 17.91
CA GLY A 29 6.56 16.08 18.60
C GLY A 29 5.81 15.60 19.85
N TYR A 30 5.07 14.50 19.75
CA TYR A 30 4.40 13.88 20.90
C TYR A 30 5.39 13.51 22.01
N ASN A 31 6.49 12.84 21.66
CA ASN A 31 7.50 12.44 22.63
C ASN A 31 8.16 13.65 23.31
N MET A 32 8.46 14.73 22.56
CA MET A 32 8.98 15.97 23.13
C MET A 32 7.98 16.67 24.07
N ALA A 33 6.68 16.52 23.81
CA ALA A 33 5.62 17.05 24.66
C ALA A 33 5.31 16.17 25.90
N GLY A 34 6.10 15.11 26.15
CA GLY A 34 5.89 14.20 27.27
C GLY A 34 4.72 13.24 27.08
N LEU A 35 4.27 13.02 25.83
CA LEU A 35 3.24 12.07 25.45
C LEU A 35 3.87 10.89 24.69
N PRO A 36 4.21 9.78 25.35
CA PRO A 36 4.89 8.66 24.72
C PRO A 36 4.13 8.12 23.51
N ARG A 37 4.80 8.04 22.35
CA ARG A 37 4.30 7.45 21.11
C ARG A 37 5.41 6.68 20.42
N GLU A 38 5.06 5.51 19.89
CA GLU A 38 5.95 4.69 19.07
C GLU A 38 5.67 4.92 17.58
N TYR A 39 6.72 4.93 16.78
CA TYR A 39 6.61 4.94 15.33
C TYR A 39 6.43 3.50 14.83
N GLY A 40 5.24 3.19 14.33
CA GLY A 40 4.88 1.82 13.90
C GLY A 40 5.44 1.39 12.54
N GLY A 41 6.32 2.17 11.91
CA GLY A 41 6.81 1.90 10.56
C GLY A 41 5.93 2.48 9.45
N TRP A 42 6.47 2.51 8.24
CA TRP A 42 5.74 2.85 7.02
C TRP A 42 6.33 2.08 5.83
N PHE A 43 5.92 2.37 4.61
CA PHE A 43 6.51 1.80 3.40
C PHE A 43 6.50 2.83 2.26
N ALA A 44 7.33 2.61 1.25
CA ALA A 44 7.41 3.51 0.11
C ALA A 44 6.05 3.59 -0.62
N MET A 45 5.59 4.81 -0.91
CA MET A 45 4.42 5.03 -1.75
C MET A 45 4.47 6.39 -2.41
N ASN A 46 4.02 6.46 -3.66
CA ASN A 46 3.96 7.69 -4.44
C ASN A 46 2.65 7.74 -5.24
N SER A 47 2.14 8.95 -5.44
CA SER A 47 1.04 9.26 -6.34
C SER A 47 1.44 10.49 -7.14
N VAL A 48 1.49 10.35 -8.46
CA VAL A 48 1.97 11.39 -9.37
C VAL A 48 1.23 11.32 -10.69
N ASP A 49 1.06 12.45 -11.35
CA ASP A 49 0.63 12.50 -12.74
C ASP A 49 1.86 12.57 -13.64
N ILE A 50 1.96 11.64 -14.60
CA ILE A 50 3.06 11.59 -15.57
C ILE A 50 2.44 11.80 -16.96
N CYS A 51 2.66 12.97 -17.56
CA CYS A 51 2.16 13.30 -18.89
C CYS A 51 0.63 13.14 -19.04
N GLY A 52 -0.15 13.47 -18.01
CA GLY A 52 -1.61 13.29 -17.97
C GLY A 52 -2.06 11.89 -17.60
N LEU A 53 -1.13 10.99 -17.23
CA LEU A 53 -1.45 9.65 -16.76
C LEU A 53 -1.28 9.57 -15.23
N PRO A 54 -2.38 9.45 -14.48
CA PRO A 54 -2.30 9.25 -13.04
C PRO A 54 -1.61 7.92 -12.75
N THR A 55 -0.63 7.96 -11.87
CA THR A 55 0.24 6.84 -11.54
C THR A 55 0.41 6.72 -10.03
N ILE A 56 0.16 5.52 -9.50
CA ILE A 56 0.38 5.18 -8.09
C ILE A 56 1.38 4.02 -8.03
N SER A 57 2.36 4.13 -7.14
CA SER A 57 3.23 3.02 -6.74
C SER A 57 3.21 2.88 -5.22
N VAL A 58 3.21 1.64 -4.74
CA VAL A 58 3.12 1.32 -3.31
C VAL A 58 3.98 0.10 -3.00
N GLY A 59 4.71 0.12 -1.89
CA GLY A 59 5.53 -0.99 -1.40
C GLY A 59 6.66 -1.38 -2.35
N LEU A 60 6.93 -2.69 -2.40
CA LEU A 60 7.98 -3.31 -3.21
C LEU A 60 7.49 -3.60 -4.63
N THR A 61 7.75 -2.70 -5.57
CA THR A 61 7.29 -2.81 -6.95
C THR A 61 8.24 -3.58 -7.87
N VAL A 62 9.52 -3.66 -7.49
CA VAL A 62 10.58 -4.41 -8.17
C VAL A 62 11.19 -5.38 -7.15
N PRO A 63 10.77 -6.65 -7.15
CA PRO A 63 11.36 -7.68 -6.29
C PRO A 63 12.87 -7.82 -6.50
N PRO A 64 13.67 -7.95 -5.42
CA PRO A 64 15.13 -8.05 -5.51
C PRO A 64 15.64 -9.48 -5.76
N GLU A 65 14.81 -10.50 -5.54
CA GLU A 65 15.15 -11.92 -5.58
C GLU A 65 13.93 -12.75 -6.06
N ASP A 66 14.13 -14.06 -6.25
CA ASP A 66 13.05 -15.00 -6.58
C ASP A 66 12.07 -15.22 -5.41
N GLY A 67 10.94 -15.88 -5.68
CA GLY A 67 9.93 -16.21 -4.65
C GLY A 67 8.80 -15.19 -4.51
N TYR A 68 8.75 -14.18 -5.38
CA TYR A 68 7.62 -13.27 -5.51
C TYR A 68 6.72 -13.71 -6.65
N GLU A 69 5.41 -13.63 -6.45
CA GLU A 69 4.43 -13.81 -7.51
C GLU A 69 4.02 -12.43 -8.05
N ILE A 70 4.06 -12.28 -9.38
CA ILE A 70 3.73 -11.04 -10.06
C ILE A 70 2.43 -11.23 -10.84
N LEU A 71 1.43 -10.44 -10.51
CA LEU A 71 0.17 -10.37 -11.23
C LEU A 71 0.15 -9.07 -12.02
N GLU A 72 -0.06 -9.15 -13.33
CA GLU A 72 -0.06 -7.98 -14.21
C GLU A 72 -1.25 -7.98 -15.17
N ASP A 73 -1.83 -6.80 -15.36
CA ASP A 73 -2.80 -6.50 -16.40
C ASP A 73 -2.34 -5.25 -17.17
N HIS A 74 -2.11 -5.40 -18.47
CA HIS A 74 -1.51 -4.36 -19.31
C HIS A 74 -2.34 -4.15 -20.58
N HIS A 75 -2.87 -2.95 -20.72
CA HIS A 75 -3.68 -2.54 -21.87
C HIS A 75 -3.14 -1.24 -22.48
N PRO A 76 -2.14 -1.30 -23.37
CA PRO A 76 -1.53 -0.13 -23.99
C PRO A 76 -2.52 0.77 -24.72
N GLN A 77 -3.51 0.19 -25.40
CA GLN A 77 -4.50 0.94 -26.19
C GLN A 77 -5.41 1.81 -25.30
N LYS A 78 -5.54 1.45 -24.02
CA LYS A 78 -6.31 2.20 -23.02
C LYS A 78 -5.41 3.04 -22.11
N LEU A 79 -4.09 2.98 -22.30
CA LEU A 79 -3.07 3.58 -21.43
C LEU A 79 -3.21 3.16 -19.96
N THR A 80 -3.56 1.89 -19.72
CA THR A 80 -3.72 1.36 -18.37
C THR A 80 -2.76 0.21 -18.09
N TYR A 81 -2.20 0.22 -16.88
CA TYR A 81 -1.37 -0.85 -16.36
C TYR A 81 -1.64 -1.06 -14.88
N ARG A 82 -1.76 -2.33 -14.47
CA ARG A 82 -1.89 -2.72 -13.08
C ARG A 82 -0.91 -3.85 -12.80
N LYS A 83 -0.08 -3.67 -11.77
CA LYS A 83 0.83 -4.68 -11.24
C LYS A 83 0.55 -4.88 -9.77
N ILE A 84 0.52 -6.12 -9.33
CA ILE A 84 0.46 -6.50 -7.92
C ILE A 84 1.57 -7.52 -7.66
N VAL A 85 2.37 -7.27 -6.64
CA VAL A 85 3.49 -8.11 -6.21
C VAL A 85 3.09 -8.80 -4.92
N LEU A 86 3.21 -10.11 -4.90
CA LEU A 86 2.86 -10.98 -3.79
C LEU A 86 4.09 -11.70 -3.25
N LYS A 87 4.14 -11.90 -1.93
CA LYS A 87 5.07 -12.80 -1.24
C LYS A 87 4.34 -13.43 -0.06
N ASP A 88 4.44 -14.75 0.09
CA ASP A 88 3.83 -15.49 1.21
C ASP A 88 2.33 -15.19 1.41
N GLU A 89 1.55 -15.16 0.32
CA GLU A 89 0.11 -14.82 0.31
C GLU A 89 -0.23 -13.37 0.72
N LEU A 90 0.77 -12.48 0.82
CA LEU A 90 0.59 -11.06 1.16
C LEU A 90 0.87 -10.19 -0.05
N VAL A 91 0.13 -9.08 -0.19
CA VAL A 91 0.54 -8.02 -1.11
C VAL A 91 1.70 -7.27 -0.49
N VAL A 92 2.81 -7.18 -1.22
CA VAL A 92 4.00 -6.45 -0.81
C VAL A 92 4.26 -5.22 -1.68
N GLY A 93 3.64 -5.14 -2.85
CA GLY A 93 3.70 -3.92 -3.66
C GLY A 93 2.69 -3.90 -4.80
N ALA A 94 2.52 -2.71 -5.38
CA ALA A 94 1.63 -2.52 -6.51
C ALA A 94 1.99 -1.29 -7.35
N ILE A 95 1.62 -1.32 -8.63
CA ILE A 95 1.64 -0.19 -9.56
C ILE A 95 0.27 -0.07 -10.21
N PHE A 96 -0.25 1.15 -10.31
CA PHE A 96 -1.45 1.49 -11.05
C PHE A 96 -1.15 2.66 -11.97
N ILE A 97 -1.51 2.56 -13.25
CA ILE A 97 -1.35 3.62 -14.25
C ILE A 97 -2.67 3.77 -15.00
N GLY A 98 -3.10 5.02 -15.20
CA GLY A 98 -4.32 5.40 -15.92
C GLY A 98 -5.59 5.17 -15.11
N LYS A 99 -5.85 3.92 -14.68
CA LYS A 99 -6.95 3.55 -13.79
C LYS A 99 -6.45 3.25 -12.37
N ILE A 100 -6.33 4.32 -11.58
CA ILE A 100 -5.80 4.28 -10.21
C ILE A 100 -6.85 4.02 -9.13
N ASP A 101 -8.13 3.87 -9.53
CA ASP A 101 -9.18 3.47 -8.62
C ASP A 101 -8.80 2.18 -7.89
N ARG A 102 -9.23 2.10 -6.63
CA ARG A 102 -8.99 0.96 -5.72
C ARG A 102 -7.55 0.81 -5.21
N ALA A 103 -6.60 1.65 -5.63
CA ALA A 103 -5.23 1.62 -5.10
C ALA A 103 -5.20 1.71 -3.57
N GLY A 104 -6.08 2.52 -2.96
CA GLY A 104 -6.21 2.62 -1.50
C GLY A 104 -6.59 1.31 -0.80
N ILE A 105 -7.40 0.45 -1.44
CA ILE A 105 -7.74 -0.87 -0.88
C ILE A 105 -6.49 -1.74 -0.85
N ILE A 106 -5.71 -1.76 -1.94
CA ILE A 106 -4.46 -2.52 -2.02
C ILE A 106 -3.43 -1.98 -1.02
N THR A 107 -3.29 -0.66 -0.87
CA THR A 107 -2.45 -0.04 0.17
C THR A 107 -2.85 -0.50 1.57
N GLY A 108 -4.15 -0.61 1.85
CA GLY A 108 -4.66 -1.17 3.10
C GLY A 108 -4.23 -2.64 3.30
N LEU A 109 -4.38 -3.48 2.28
CA LEU A 109 -3.96 -4.89 2.35
C LEU A 109 -2.46 -5.04 2.65
N ILE A 110 -1.61 -4.17 2.08
CA ILE A 110 -0.17 -4.12 2.36
C ILE A 110 0.06 -3.72 3.82
N LYS A 111 -0.55 -2.62 4.27
CA LYS A 111 -0.40 -2.07 5.61
C LYS A 111 -0.83 -3.07 6.70
N ASP A 112 -1.97 -3.71 6.50
CA ASP A 112 -2.60 -4.58 7.49
C ASP A 112 -2.18 -6.05 7.32
N ARG A 113 -1.27 -6.34 6.37
CA ARG A 113 -0.72 -7.67 6.07
C ARG A 113 -1.82 -8.74 5.93
N VAL A 114 -2.82 -8.42 5.12
CA VAL A 114 -3.97 -9.31 4.89
C VAL A 114 -3.59 -10.41 3.91
N LYS A 115 -3.80 -11.66 4.31
CA LYS A 115 -3.66 -12.82 3.41
C LYS A 115 -4.70 -12.77 2.30
N VAL A 116 -4.23 -12.88 1.05
CA VAL A 116 -5.09 -12.76 -0.15
C VAL A 116 -5.43 -14.09 -0.81
N SER A 117 -4.97 -15.23 -0.28
CA SER A 117 -5.15 -16.53 -0.94
C SER A 117 -6.61 -16.89 -1.26
N GLY A 118 -7.57 -16.42 -0.46
CA GLY A 118 -9.01 -16.62 -0.73
C GLY A 118 -9.61 -15.77 -1.85
N PHE A 119 -8.94 -14.71 -2.30
CA PHE A 119 -9.47 -13.76 -3.30
C PHE A 119 -8.42 -13.24 -4.29
N LYS A 120 -7.26 -13.89 -4.36
CA LYS A 120 -6.09 -13.50 -5.17
C LYS A 120 -6.46 -13.24 -6.64
N GLN A 121 -7.28 -14.13 -7.20
CA GLN A 121 -7.76 -14.09 -8.59
C GLN A 121 -8.57 -12.82 -8.92
N HIS A 122 -9.05 -12.08 -7.91
CA HIS A 122 -9.84 -10.87 -8.08
C HIS A 122 -9.01 -9.59 -7.98
N LEU A 123 -7.76 -9.65 -7.54
CA LEU A 123 -6.94 -8.48 -7.22
C LEU A 123 -6.69 -7.55 -8.43
N LEU A 124 -6.58 -8.12 -9.63
CA LEU A 124 -6.38 -7.34 -10.86
C LEU A 124 -7.66 -6.71 -11.43
N ARG A 125 -8.84 -7.09 -10.92
CA ARG A 125 -10.10 -6.61 -11.48
C ARG A 125 -10.27 -5.11 -11.26
N GLU A 126 -10.81 -4.42 -12.26
CA GLU A 126 -11.14 -2.99 -12.16
C GLU A 126 -12.20 -2.74 -11.07
N ASP A 127 -13.15 -3.66 -10.91
CA ASP A 127 -14.22 -3.62 -9.91
C ASP A 127 -13.83 -4.26 -8.56
N PHE A 128 -12.54 -4.55 -8.34
CA PHE A 128 -12.08 -5.08 -7.07
C PHE A 128 -12.45 -4.13 -5.93
N GLY A 129 -12.96 -4.67 -4.83
CA GLY A 129 -13.63 -3.87 -3.81
C GLY A 129 -13.98 -4.69 -2.58
N LEU A 130 -14.70 -4.05 -1.65
CA LEU A 130 -15.01 -4.60 -0.33
C LEU A 130 -15.64 -5.98 -0.37
N VAL A 131 -16.48 -6.28 -1.37
CA VAL A 131 -17.21 -7.55 -1.48
C VAL A 131 -16.30 -8.78 -1.51
N TRP A 132 -15.08 -8.62 -2.05
CA TRP A 132 -14.08 -9.69 -2.15
C TRP A 132 -13.24 -9.85 -0.88
N LEU A 133 -13.32 -8.90 0.04
CA LEU A 133 -12.53 -8.90 1.26
C LEU A 133 -13.20 -9.75 2.36
N PRO A 134 -12.40 -10.38 3.24
CA PRO A 134 -12.91 -11.09 4.41
C PRO A 134 -13.88 -10.23 5.23
N LYS A 135 -14.94 -10.83 5.76
CA LYS A 135 -16.01 -10.09 6.48
C LYS A 135 -15.44 -9.32 7.68
N GLU A 136 -14.51 -9.93 8.37
CA GLU A 136 -13.82 -9.41 9.55
C GLU A 136 -13.02 -8.15 9.17
N TYR A 137 -12.31 -8.20 8.04
CA TYR A 137 -11.52 -7.07 7.55
C TYR A 137 -12.39 -5.92 7.04
N ARG A 138 -13.52 -6.21 6.38
CA ARG A 138 -14.47 -5.17 5.95
C ARG A 138 -14.97 -4.31 7.10
N LYS A 139 -15.30 -4.92 8.24
CA LYS A 139 -15.78 -4.20 9.44
C LYS A 139 -14.74 -3.20 9.94
N HIS A 140 -13.46 -3.58 9.90
CA HIS A 140 -12.36 -2.70 10.31
C HIS A 140 -12.24 -1.45 9.42
N MET A 141 -12.40 -1.62 8.10
CA MET A 141 -12.27 -0.50 7.17
C MET A 141 -13.42 0.52 7.22
N VAL A 142 -14.59 0.13 7.74
CA VAL A 142 -15.74 1.02 7.91
C VAL A 142 -15.84 1.60 9.33
N SER A 143 -14.98 1.16 10.27
CA SER A 143 -15.00 1.62 11.67
C SER A 143 -13.91 2.66 11.99
N GLY A 144 -13.49 3.46 10.99
CA GLY A 144 -12.49 4.51 11.17
C GLY A 144 -13.10 5.86 11.56
N VAL A 145 -12.34 6.69 12.29
CA VAL A 145 -12.72 8.07 12.61
C VAL A 145 -12.97 8.83 11.29
N GLY A 146 -14.24 9.07 10.97
CA GLY A 146 -14.70 9.69 9.72
C GLY A 146 -15.58 8.82 8.81
N VAL A 147 -15.89 7.57 9.17
CA VAL A 147 -16.73 6.64 8.37
C VAL A 147 -17.83 5.96 9.21
N GLU A 148 -18.13 6.47 10.40
CA GLU A 148 -19.37 6.07 11.09
C GLU A 148 -20.57 6.68 10.35
N VAL A 149 -21.43 5.81 9.81
CA VAL A 149 -22.77 6.14 9.31
C VAL A 149 -23.80 5.57 10.27
#